data_AF-A0A2V9KE40-F1
#
_entry.id   AF-A0A2V9KE40-F1
#
_cell.length_a   1.000
_cell.length_b   1.000
_cell.length_c   1.000
_cell.angle_alpha   90.00
_cell.angle_beta   90.00
_cell.angle_gamma   90.00
#
_symmetry.space_group_name_H-M   'P 1'
#
loop_
_entity.id
_entity.type
_entity.pdbx_description
1 polymer ?
#
loop_
_entity_poly.entity_id
_entity_poly.type
_entity_poly.pdbx_seq_one_letter_code
_entity_poly.pdbx_strand_id
1 'polypeptide(L)'
;SNVYVIWSTSADQRTWDTTGFVLAPDVSITTPEAATIAHFGGDKVGVVWGNQNLIEYAFRFHRDGAPETDWSPKEVVDCCSTQGKVSDNHATLRAAPDGRLFLVAKDSIGSGHLHLYVRAVDGPWGQKTDIDSDPLTQATRPTLSLDVETSRAYVVYRNSTDGHTYISSTDMSNPGFGLRCIFLSHGTNATSTKQTVNSSTGLVAADSDTGQIFPARIDLPSAPASATSGVGTRSGSGPTGPASGLGLEERRLRVGVEARSAVAATMAGASPLDGTPTPGFEIIWPGRLSVSETPANDSQWWWLRGQGANTIVNLDAVMYDFAQYAFESFLWMPVGAGAAPTDETATGFLKFIRSCDNQPANISGGAQDGRATLVALLRYAIDAWTIEDALGEGQRLNGGVALSPEQVTWLLGWAATHVPGSEQPNSCAGL
;
A
#
# COMPACT_ATOMS: atom_id res chain seq x y z
N SER A 1 14.92 -3.60 -34.58
CA SER A 1 14.71 -4.93 -33.99
C SER A 1 13.22 -5.20 -33.93
N ASN A 2 12.80 -6.42 -33.59
CA ASN A 2 11.39 -6.80 -33.50
C ASN A 2 11.09 -7.44 -32.14
N VAL A 3 9.83 -7.35 -31.70
CA VAL A 3 9.28 -8.20 -30.63
C VAL A 3 8.75 -9.46 -31.27
N TYR A 4 9.27 -10.61 -30.84
CA TYR A 4 8.81 -11.92 -31.27
C TYR A 4 8.00 -12.58 -30.18
N VAL A 5 6.95 -13.29 -30.58
CA VAL A 5 6.33 -14.32 -29.75
C VAL A 5 6.66 -15.68 -30.36
N ILE A 6 7.14 -16.58 -29.51
CA ILE A 6 7.42 -17.98 -29.83
C ILE A 6 6.55 -18.85 -28.92
N TRP A 7 6.23 -20.05 -29.36
CA TRP A 7 5.34 -20.95 -28.62
C TRP A 7 5.81 -22.40 -28.76
N SER A 8 5.35 -23.24 -27.84
CA SER A 8 5.53 -24.68 -28.01
C SER A 8 4.54 -25.24 -29.02
N THR A 9 5.01 -26.16 -29.85
CA THR A 9 4.20 -26.91 -30.82
C THR A 9 3.88 -28.33 -30.34
N SER A 10 4.25 -28.66 -29.10
CA SER A 10 4.09 -29.98 -28.51
C SER A 10 3.38 -29.90 -27.16
N ALA A 11 2.52 -30.86 -26.86
CA ALA A 11 1.77 -30.90 -25.60
C ALA A 11 2.65 -30.94 -24.34
N ASP A 12 3.87 -31.49 -24.44
CA ASP A 12 4.82 -31.57 -23.32
C ASP A 12 5.68 -30.30 -23.15
N GLN A 13 5.45 -29.28 -23.97
CA GLN A 13 6.15 -28.00 -23.95
C GLN A 13 7.67 -28.10 -24.24
N ARG A 14 8.14 -29.20 -24.85
CA ARG A 14 9.57 -29.43 -25.13
C ARG A 14 10.00 -29.05 -26.55
N THR A 15 9.07 -28.99 -27.49
CA THR A 15 9.31 -28.57 -28.87
C THR A 15 8.77 -27.17 -29.08
N TRP A 16 9.57 -26.28 -29.63
CA TRP A 16 9.23 -24.86 -29.80
C TRP A 16 9.35 -24.44 -31.26
N ASP A 17 8.40 -23.64 -31.72
CA ASP A 17 8.58 -22.87 -32.94
C ASP A 17 9.37 -21.61 -32.60
N THR A 18 10.66 -21.64 -32.94
CA THR A 18 11.57 -20.52 -32.70
C THR A 18 11.57 -19.50 -33.85
N THR A 19 10.83 -19.74 -34.94
CA THR A 19 10.65 -18.73 -36.00
C THR A 19 9.69 -17.65 -35.54
N GLY A 20 8.62 -18.06 -34.85
CA GLY A 20 7.70 -17.18 -34.13
C GLY A 20 6.90 -16.22 -35.02
N PHE A 21 6.19 -15.31 -34.36
CA PHE A 21 5.44 -14.23 -34.98
C PHE A 21 6.04 -12.88 -34.59
N VAL A 22 6.19 -11.97 -35.55
CA VAL A 22 6.59 -10.58 -35.29
C VAL A 22 5.39 -9.81 -34.74
N LEU A 23 5.35 -9.64 -33.42
CA LEU A 23 4.30 -8.93 -32.72
C LEU A 23 4.36 -7.42 -32.97
N ALA A 24 5.58 -6.89 -33.02
CA ALA A 24 5.85 -5.49 -33.31
C ALA A 24 7.21 -5.33 -34.00
N PRO A 25 7.28 -4.57 -35.11
CA PRO A 25 8.54 -4.16 -35.72
C PRO A 25 9.11 -2.89 -35.07
N ASP A 26 10.26 -2.44 -35.58
CA ASP A 26 10.84 -1.10 -35.34
C ASP A 26 11.15 -0.77 -33.88
N VAL A 27 11.46 -1.80 -33.10
CA VAL A 27 12.00 -1.65 -31.75
C VAL A 27 13.48 -1.26 -31.83
N SER A 28 13.94 -0.45 -30.87
CA SER A 28 15.31 0.07 -30.84
C SER A 28 16.35 -1.06 -30.97
N ILE A 29 17.43 -0.79 -31.72
CA ILE A 29 18.60 -1.67 -31.82
C ILE A 29 19.77 -1.18 -30.96
N THR A 30 19.68 0.05 -30.45
CA THR A 30 20.75 0.74 -29.73
C THR A 30 20.46 0.87 -28.23
N THR A 31 19.19 0.72 -27.83
CA THR A 31 18.78 0.74 -26.43
C THR A 31 18.18 -0.62 -26.05
N PRO A 32 18.47 -1.14 -24.85
CA PRO A 32 17.77 -2.31 -24.32
C PRO A 32 16.29 -2.00 -24.15
N GLU A 33 15.43 -2.99 -24.35
CA GLU A 33 13.98 -2.86 -24.27
C GLU A 33 13.41 -3.97 -23.38
N ALA A 34 12.23 -3.75 -22.80
CA ALA A 34 11.54 -4.75 -21.99
C ALA A 34 10.28 -5.26 -22.69
N ALA A 35 10.00 -6.55 -22.50
CA ALA A 35 8.70 -7.13 -22.76
C ALA A 35 8.27 -8.01 -21.58
N THR A 36 6.97 -8.03 -21.30
CA THR A 36 6.38 -8.84 -20.24
C THR A 36 5.06 -9.43 -20.72
N ILE A 37 4.71 -10.60 -20.18
CA ILE A 37 3.57 -11.40 -20.60
C ILE A 37 2.74 -11.84 -19.40
N ALA A 38 1.41 -11.88 -19.55
CA ALA A 38 0.51 -12.41 -18.53
C ALA A 38 -0.71 -13.09 -19.18
N HIS A 39 -1.13 -14.21 -18.60
CA HIS A 39 -2.45 -14.78 -18.89
C HIS A 39 -3.52 -14.00 -18.12
N PHE A 40 -4.65 -13.66 -18.76
CA PHE A 40 -5.71 -12.85 -18.17
C PHE A 40 -7.07 -13.14 -18.80
N GLY A 41 -8.16 -12.73 -18.12
CA GLY A 41 -9.52 -12.87 -18.65
C GLY A 41 -10.03 -14.31 -18.79
N GLY A 42 -9.21 -15.30 -18.41
CA GLY A 42 -9.54 -16.73 -18.47
C GLY A 42 -9.25 -17.41 -19.82
N ASP A 43 -9.05 -16.63 -20.89
CA ASP A 43 -8.91 -17.12 -22.26
C ASP A 43 -7.94 -16.29 -23.11
N LYS A 44 -7.07 -15.49 -22.49
CA LYS A 44 -6.15 -14.59 -23.21
C LYS A 44 -4.76 -14.59 -22.64
N VAL A 45 -3.80 -14.36 -23.52
CA VAL A 45 -2.43 -13.98 -23.15
C VAL A 45 -2.10 -12.59 -23.69
N GLY A 46 -1.64 -11.71 -22.82
CA GLY A 46 -1.33 -10.33 -23.12
C GLY A 46 0.17 -10.08 -23.05
N VAL A 47 0.71 -9.36 -24.03
CA VAL A 47 2.12 -8.97 -24.11
C VAL A 47 2.21 -7.45 -24.12
N VAL A 48 2.94 -6.90 -23.16
CA VAL A 48 3.37 -5.49 -23.16
C VAL A 48 4.83 -5.43 -23.59
N TRP A 49 5.19 -4.43 -24.40
CA TRP A 49 6.59 -4.12 -24.72
C TRP A 49 6.87 -2.62 -24.70
N GLY A 50 8.09 -2.27 -24.35
CA GLY A 50 8.65 -0.93 -24.55
C GLY A 50 9.23 -0.78 -25.95
N ASN A 51 9.09 0.42 -26.50
CA ASN A 51 9.78 0.83 -27.70
C ASN A 51 10.29 2.27 -27.54
N GLN A 52 11.57 2.42 -27.20
CA GLN A 52 12.24 3.71 -27.04
C GLN A 52 12.48 4.42 -28.38
N ASN A 53 12.51 3.68 -29.50
CA ASN A 53 12.61 4.29 -30.83
C ASN A 53 11.30 5.01 -31.21
N LEU A 54 10.15 4.44 -30.83
CA LEU A 54 8.83 5.05 -31.02
C LEU A 54 8.32 5.84 -29.82
N ILE A 55 9.05 5.83 -28.71
CA ILE A 55 8.71 6.56 -27.47
C ILE A 55 7.33 6.12 -26.95
N GLU A 56 7.14 4.81 -26.83
CA GLU A 56 5.87 4.24 -26.37
C GLU A 56 6.06 2.96 -25.54
N TYR A 57 5.06 2.67 -24.72
CA TYR A 57 4.70 1.32 -24.29
C TYR A 57 3.46 0.88 -25.07
N ALA A 58 3.47 -0.36 -25.55
CA ALA A 58 2.38 -0.90 -26.34
C ALA A 58 2.00 -2.31 -25.89
N PHE A 59 0.77 -2.70 -26.25
CA PHE A 59 0.15 -3.94 -25.82
C PHE A 59 -0.60 -4.61 -26.97
N ARG A 60 -0.57 -5.94 -26.98
CA ARG A 60 -1.45 -6.80 -27.77
C ARG A 60 -1.79 -8.04 -26.95
N PHE A 61 -2.91 -8.66 -27.28
CA PHE A 61 -3.29 -9.95 -26.72
C PHE A 61 -3.66 -10.96 -27.80
N HIS A 62 -3.51 -12.23 -27.46
CA HIS A 62 -3.96 -13.39 -28.23
C HIS A 62 -5.04 -14.10 -27.42
N ARG A 63 -6.00 -14.74 -28.11
CA ARG A 63 -7.08 -15.51 -27.48
C ARG A 63 -6.77 -17.00 -27.59
N ASP A 64 -6.97 -17.73 -26.51
CA ASP A 64 -6.77 -19.16 -26.47
C ASP A 64 -7.58 -19.86 -27.57
N GLY A 65 -6.91 -20.75 -28.31
CA GLY A 65 -7.50 -21.48 -29.44
C GLY A 65 -7.59 -20.71 -30.76
N ALA A 66 -7.27 -19.41 -30.80
CA ALA A 66 -7.12 -18.68 -32.06
C ALA A 66 -5.83 -19.08 -32.80
N PRO A 67 -5.75 -18.92 -34.14
CA PRO A 67 -4.51 -19.11 -34.88
C PRO A 67 -3.36 -18.30 -34.28
N GLU A 68 -2.14 -18.81 -34.33
CA GLU A 68 -0.97 -18.25 -33.63
C GLU A 68 -0.57 -16.85 -34.13
N THR A 69 -1.01 -16.48 -35.33
CA THR A 69 -0.81 -15.17 -35.97
C THR A 69 -1.96 -14.18 -35.73
N ASP A 70 -3.05 -14.62 -35.08
CA ASP A 70 -4.24 -13.80 -34.82
C ASP A 70 -4.10 -13.05 -33.49
N TRP A 71 -3.38 -11.92 -33.53
CA TRP A 71 -3.22 -11.02 -32.40
C TRP A 71 -4.15 -9.80 -32.50
N SER A 72 -4.58 -9.29 -31.36
CA SER A 72 -5.35 -8.05 -31.28
C SER A 72 -4.64 -6.89 -32.01
N PRO A 73 -5.38 -5.86 -32.43
CA PRO A 73 -4.78 -4.58 -32.79
C PRO A 73 -3.86 -4.05 -31.67
N LYS A 74 -2.86 -3.25 -32.05
CA LYS A 74 -1.95 -2.59 -31.11
C LYS A 74 -2.73 -1.61 -30.23
N GLU A 75 -2.68 -1.81 -28.92
CA GLU A 75 -3.08 -0.82 -27.94
C GLU A 75 -1.85 -0.01 -27.51
N VAL A 76 -1.98 1.31 -27.40
CA VAL A 76 -0.95 2.16 -26.80
C VAL A 76 -1.23 2.25 -25.29
N VAL A 77 -0.24 1.88 -24.49
CA VAL A 77 -0.31 1.97 -23.03
C VAL A 77 0.08 3.37 -22.56
N ASP A 78 1.21 3.86 -23.08
CA ASP A 78 1.69 5.24 -22.88
C ASP A 78 2.48 5.65 -24.12
N CYS A 79 2.41 6.92 -24.49
CA CYS A 79 3.17 7.50 -25.59
C CYS A 79 3.29 9.01 -25.44
N CYS A 80 3.94 9.64 -26.41
CA CYS A 80 3.62 11.02 -26.77
C CYS A 80 3.98 12.06 -25.68
N SER A 81 4.88 11.71 -24.76
CA SER A 81 5.48 12.66 -23.82
C SER A 81 6.27 13.73 -24.57
N THR A 82 6.07 15.00 -24.21
CA THR A 82 6.84 16.13 -24.75
C THR A 82 8.33 16.04 -24.45
N GLN A 83 8.71 15.21 -23.47
CA GLN A 83 10.11 14.96 -23.11
C GLN A 83 10.74 13.81 -23.91
N GLY A 84 9.96 13.10 -24.73
CA GLY A 84 10.46 12.13 -25.70
C GLY A 84 11.03 10.84 -25.10
N LYS A 85 10.66 10.47 -23.86
CA LYS A 85 11.26 9.34 -23.13
C LYS A 85 10.24 8.54 -22.29
N VAL A 86 9.32 7.85 -22.94
CA VAL A 86 8.21 7.15 -22.27
C VAL A 86 8.55 5.73 -21.81
N SER A 87 9.47 5.07 -22.49
CA SER A 87 9.82 3.67 -22.23
C SER A 87 11.27 3.49 -21.84
N ASP A 88 11.50 2.44 -21.04
CA ASP A 88 12.78 1.95 -20.56
C ASP A 88 12.78 0.41 -20.61
N ASN A 89 13.88 -0.21 -20.17
CA ASN A 89 14.06 -1.66 -20.17
C ASN A 89 13.62 -2.36 -18.89
N HIS A 90 12.72 -1.76 -18.10
CA HIS A 90 12.18 -2.36 -16.87
C HIS A 90 10.65 -2.29 -16.84
N ALA A 91 10.01 -3.46 -16.80
CA ALA A 91 8.56 -3.57 -16.68
C ALA A 91 8.14 -4.90 -16.04
N THR A 92 6.94 -4.94 -15.44
CA THR A 92 6.30 -6.14 -14.89
C THR A 92 4.79 -6.05 -15.06
N LEU A 93 4.15 -7.17 -15.40
CA LEU A 93 2.70 -7.24 -15.63
C LEU A 93 2.07 -8.32 -14.74
N ARG A 94 0.89 -8.02 -14.18
CA ARG A 94 0.03 -8.99 -13.49
C ARG A 94 -1.42 -8.86 -13.92
N ALA A 95 -2.12 -9.97 -13.93
CA ALA A 95 -3.55 -10.03 -14.18
C ALA A 95 -4.30 -10.22 -12.86
N ALA A 96 -5.38 -9.47 -12.68
CA ALA A 96 -6.36 -9.75 -11.65
C ALA A 96 -7.36 -10.81 -12.14
N PRO A 97 -7.97 -11.60 -11.24
CA PRO A 97 -8.97 -12.61 -11.61
C PRO A 97 -10.19 -12.05 -12.34
N ASP A 98 -10.50 -10.78 -12.14
CA ASP A 98 -11.59 -10.06 -12.81
C ASP A 98 -11.28 -9.71 -14.29
N GLY A 99 -10.07 -9.99 -14.77
CA GLY A 99 -9.63 -9.73 -16.13
C GLY A 99 -8.93 -8.39 -16.34
N ARG A 100 -8.79 -7.56 -15.31
CA ARG A 100 -7.94 -6.35 -15.39
C ARG A 100 -6.45 -6.72 -15.45
N LEU A 101 -5.66 -5.86 -16.09
CA LEU A 101 -4.21 -5.95 -16.10
C LEU A 101 -3.59 -4.78 -15.34
N PHE A 102 -2.52 -5.05 -14.62
CA PHE A 102 -1.73 -4.08 -13.88
C PHE A 102 -0.30 -4.14 -14.38
N LEU A 103 0.16 -3.07 -15.00
CA LEU A 103 1.52 -2.93 -15.53
C LEU A 103 2.27 -1.93 -14.67
N VAL A 104 3.44 -2.32 -14.16
CA VAL A 104 4.43 -1.35 -13.72
C VAL A 104 5.50 -1.24 -14.77
N ALA A 105 5.79 -0.04 -15.24
CA ALA A 105 6.81 0.21 -16.25
C ALA A 105 7.63 1.46 -15.92
N LYS A 106 8.91 1.43 -16.30
CA LYS A 106 9.85 2.52 -16.08
C LYS A 106 9.88 3.45 -17.29
N ASP A 107 9.90 4.76 -17.08
CA ASP A 107 10.25 5.71 -18.14
C ASP A 107 11.74 6.05 -18.13
N SER A 108 12.20 6.80 -19.13
CA SER A 108 13.58 7.33 -19.15
C SER A 108 13.62 8.86 -18.98
N ILE A 109 12.56 9.46 -18.40
CA ILE A 109 12.51 10.90 -18.10
C ILE A 109 13.47 11.21 -16.94
N GLY A 110 14.43 12.11 -17.17
CA GLY A 110 15.44 12.43 -16.16
C GLY A 110 16.24 11.17 -15.78
N SER A 111 16.12 10.75 -14.51
CA SER A 111 16.70 9.50 -14.01
C SER A 111 15.79 8.26 -14.13
N GLY A 112 14.59 8.47 -14.68
CA GLY A 112 13.57 7.47 -14.95
C GLY A 112 12.70 7.15 -13.74
N HIS A 113 11.39 7.15 -13.94
CA HIS A 113 10.36 6.96 -12.91
C HIS A 113 9.58 5.68 -13.14
N LEU A 114 9.03 5.10 -12.07
CA LEU A 114 8.12 3.95 -12.16
C LEU A 114 6.67 4.41 -12.14
N HIS A 115 5.91 3.88 -13.09
CA HIS A 115 4.49 4.17 -13.27
C HIS A 115 3.67 2.89 -13.18
N LEU A 116 2.53 2.95 -12.49
CA LEU A 116 1.49 1.93 -12.57
C LEU A 116 0.45 2.33 -13.62
N TYR A 117 0.11 1.39 -14.51
CA TYR A 117 -0.97 1.48 -15.47
C TYR A 117 -1.97 0.36 -15.22
N VAL A 118 -3.26 0.67 -15.29
CA VAL A 118 -4.33 -0.31 -15.13
C VAL A 118 -5.12 -0.42 -16.43
N ARG A 119 -5.20 -1.61 -17.01
CA ARG A 119 -6.10 -1.90 -18.13
C ARG A 119 -7.44 -2.37 -17.58
N ALA A 120 -8.53 -1.73 -18.00
CA ALA A 120 -9.87 -2.23 -17.73
C ALA A 120 -10.09 -3.61 -18.41
N VAL A 121 -11.12 -4.34 -17.96
CA VAL A 121 -11.44 -5.69 -18.47
C VAL A 121 -11.61 -5.68 -20.00
N ASP A 122 -12.39 -4.72 -20.50
CA ASP A 122 -12.65 -4.55 -21.94
C ASP A 122 -11.64 -3.59 -22.62
N GLY A 123 -10.60 -3.16 -21.91
CA GLY A 123 -9.79 -1.99 -22.27
C GLY A 123 -10.56 -0.67 -22.07
N PRO A 124 -9.94 0.51 -22.31
CA PRO A 124 -8.53 0.74 -22.62
C PRO A 124 -7.64 0.75 -21.35
N TRP A 125 -6.39 1.18 -21.50
CA TRP A 125 -5.49 1.53 -20.40
C TRP A 125 -5.87 2.86 -19.77
N GLY A 126 -5.83 2.92 -18.44
CA GLY A 126 -6.06 4.13 -17.66
C GLY A 126 -4.86 5.07 -17.64
N GLN A 127 -5.02 6.20 -16.94
CA GLN A 127 -3.91 7.11 -16.67
C GLN A 127 -2.86 6.44 -15.79
N LYS A 128 -1.62 6.90 -15.94
CA LYS A 128 -0.51 6.41 -15.15
C LYS A 128 -0.47 7.03 -13.76
N THR A 129 -0.04 6.24 -12.78
CA THR A 129 0.15 6.68 -11.40
C THR A 129 1.61 6.54 -11.02
N ASP A 130 2.24 7.62 -10.56
CA ASP A 130 3.60 7.60 -10.03
C ASP A 130 3.67 6.67 -8.80
N ILE A 131 4.59 5.71 -8.84
CA ILE A 131 4.84 4.79 -7.73
C ILE A 131 5.70 5.44 -6.64
N ASP A 132 6.48 6.43 -7.05
CA ASP A 132 7.45 7.09 -6.20
C ASP A 132 7.47 8.59 -6.51
N SER A 133 6.92 9.38 -5.59
CA SER A 133 6.79 10.82 -5.79
C SER A 133 8.07 11.59 -5.50
N ASP A 134 9.13 10.95 -5.00
CA ASP A 134 10.41 11.61 -4.73
C ASP A 134 11.22 11.78 -6.03
N PRO A 135 11.36 13.02 -6.54
CA PRO A 135 11.97 13.28 -7.84
C PRO A 135 13.49 13.06 -7.85
N LEU A 136 14.11 12.86 -6.68
CA LEU A 136 15.56 12.61 -6.57
C LEU A 136 15.91 11.13 -6.71
N THR A 137 14.90 10.27 -6.85
CA THR A 137 15.11 8.83 -6.81
C THR A 137 15.21 8.22 -8.17
N GLN A 138 15.84 7.05 -8.21
CA GLN A 138 16.07 6.28 -9.41
C GLN A 138 15.42 4.92 -9.27
N ALA A 139 14.10 4.94 -9.04
CA ALA A 139 13.27 3.76 -8.94
C ALA A 139 13.39 2.92 -10.23
N THR A 140 13.60 1.61 -10.08
CA THR A 140 13.86 0.69 -11.19
C THR A 140 13.61 -0.77 -10.80
N ARG A 141 13.69 -1.69 -11.77
CA ARG A 141 13.57 -3.14 -11.58
C ARG A 141 12.34 -3.55 -10.75
N PRO A 142 11.13 -3.17 -11.20
CA PRO A 142 9.91 -3.44 -10.46
C PRO A 142 9.53 -4.92 -10.50
N THR A 143 9.02 -5.41 -9.38
CA THR A 143 8.26 -6.64 -9.24
C THR A 143 6.89 -6.31 -8.67
N LEU A 144 5.83 -6.70 -9.38
CA LEU A 144 4.45 -6.45 -9.00
C LEU A 144 3.79 -7.72 -8.45
N SER A 145 3.05 -7.55 -7.36
CA SER A 145 2.20 -8.55 -6.73
C SER A 145 0.81 -7.97 -6.47
N LEU A 146 -0.24 -8.77 -6.64
CA LEU A 146 -1.62 -8.36 -6.42
C LEU A 146 -2.20 -9.14 -5.25
N ASP A 147 -2.70 -8.42 -4.24
CA ASP A 147 -3.55 -8.95 -3.19
C ASP A 147 -5.01 -8.77 -3.59
N VAL A 148 -5.60 -9.85 -4.06
CA VAL A 148 -6.99 -9.88 -4.53
C VAL A 148 -7.98 -10.02 -3.38
N GLU A 149 -7.51 -10.45 -2.19
CA GLU A 149 -8.34 -10.56 -0.99
C GLU A 149 -8.68 -9.15 -0.47
N THR A 150 -7.68 -8.27 -0.40
CA THR A 150 -7.86 -6.90 0.10
C THR A 150 -7.87 -5.83 -1.00
N SER A 151 -7.87 -6.22 -2.28
CA SER A 151 -7.84 -5.32 -3.43
C SER A 151 -6.64 -4.33 -3.43
N ARG A 152 -5.44 -4.82 -3.08
CA ARG A 152 -4.21 -4.02 -3.07
C ARG A 152 -3.19 -4.49 -4.10
N ALA A 153 -2.43 -3.55 -4.65
CA ALA A 153 -1.25 -3.83 -5.46
C ALA A 153 0.01 -3.45 -4.68
N TYR A 154 1.00 -4.34 -4.69
CA TYR A 154 2.31 -4.14 -4.06
C TYR A 154 3.39 -4.11 -5.13
N VAL A 155 4.21 -3.06 -5.10
CA VAL A 155 5.35 -2.90 -5.99
C VAL A 155 6.62 -2.96 -5.16
N VAL A 156 7.43 -3.98 -5.39
CA VAL A 156 8.79 -4.08 -4.85
C VAL A 156 9.75 -3.60 -5.94
N TYR A 157 10.61 -2.64 -5.64
CA TYR A 157 11.49 -2.05 -6.64
C TYR A 157 12.80 -1.55 -6.04
N ARG A 158 13.83 -1.46 -6.87
CA ARG A 158 15.16 -0.98 -6.49
C ARG A 158 15.25 0.53 -6.63
N ASN A 159 15.81 1.24 -5.66
CA ASN A 159 16.22 2.64 -5.84
C ASN A 159 17.73 2.72 -6.14
N SER A 160 18.10 3.06 -7.37
CA SER A 160 19.52 3.10 -7.76
C SER A 160 20.31 4.22 -7.07
N THR A 161 19.63 5.22 -6.48
CA THR A 161 20.29 6.32 -5.76
C THR A 161 20.98 5.84 -4.48
N ASP A 162 20.33 5.01 -3.67
CA ASP A 162 20.78 4.72 -2.30
C ASP A 162 21.24 3.28 -2.07
N GLY A 163 20.89 2.33 -2.93
CA GLY A 163 21.30 0.95 -2.69
C GLY A 163 20.22 0.02 -2.15
N HIS A 164 19.03 0.54 -1.84
CA HIS A 164 17.96 -0.25 -1.24
C HIS A 164 16.89 -0.69 -2.25
N THR A 165 16.19 -1.75 -1.86
CA THR A 165 14.95 -2.21 -2.47
C THR A 165 13.80 -1.82 -1.57
N TYR A 166 12.82 -1.15 -2.14
CA TYR A 166 11.65 -0.61 -1.48
C TYR A 166 10.41 -1.43 -1.80
N ILE A 167 9.39 -1.28 -0.96
CA ILE A 167 8.02 -1.67 -1.23
C ILE A 167 7.12 -0.46 -1.13
N SER A 168 6.24 -0.32 -2.10
CA SER A 168 5.10 0.62 -2.07
C SER A 168 3.81 -0.16 -2.33
N SER A 169 2.69 0.33 -1.80
CA SER A 169 1.39 -0.29 -2.03
C SER A 169 0.34 0.73 -2.43
N THR A 170 -0.72 0.26 -3.08
CA THR A 170 -1.85 1.08 -3.48
C THR A 170 -3.13 0.27 -3.59
N ASP A 171 -4.28 0.93 -3.63
CA ASP A 171 -5.58 0.34 -3.94
C ASP A 171 -5.70 0.01 -5.43
N MET A 172 -6.26 -1.17 -5.75
CA MET A 172 -6.40 -1.63 -7.14
C MET A 172 -7.50 -0.92 -7.92
N SER A 173 -8.47 -0.30 -7.25
CA SER A 173 -9.60 0.41 -7.87
C SER A 173 -9.32 1.91 -8.05
N ASN A 174 -8.59 2.52 -7.13
CA ASN A 174 -8.19 3.92 -7.18
C ASN A 174 -6.69 4.08 -6.84
N PRO A 175 -5.79 3.80 -7.80
CA PRO A 175 -4.37 3.84 -7.54
C PRO A 175 -3.85 5.23 -7.13
N GLY A 176 -3.21 5.27 -5.98
CA GLY A 176 -2.38 6.35 -5.47
C GLY A 176 -1.35 5.77 -4.49
N PHE A 177 -0.07 6.04 -4.72
CA PHE A 177 1.00 5.54 -3.86
C PHE A 177 1.31 6.54 -2.73
N GLY A 178 1.54 5.99 -1.54
CA GLY A 178 2.07 6.72 -0.39
C GLY A 178 3.59 6.63 -0.31
N LEU A 179 4.13 6.83 0.88
CA LEU A 179 5.56 6.64 1.13
C LEU A 179 5.95 5.16 0.96
N ARG A 180 7.15 4.95 0.42
CA ARG A 180 7.80 3.66 0.26
C ARG A 180 8.50 3.22 1.55
N CYS A 181 8.54 1.92 1.82
CA CYS A 181 9.30 1.34 2.93
C CYS A 181 10.49 0.55 2.41
N ILE A 182 11.64 0.55 3.11
CA ILE A 182 12.75 -0.37 2.76
C ILE A 182 12.25 -1.80 2.97
N PHE A 183 12.34 -2.62 1.93
CA PHE A 183 11.97 -4.03 1.94
C PHE A 183 13.20 -4.94 2.04
N LEU A 184 14.26 -4.60 1.30
CA LEU A 184 15.56 -5.28 1.34
C LEU A 184 16.69 -4.24 1.27
N SER A 185 17.70 -4.39 2.12
CA SER A 185 18.89 -3.53 2.15
C SER A 185 20.02 -4.02 1.24
N HIS A 186 19.88 -5.21 0.65
CA HIS A 186 20.90 -5.88 -0.16
C HIS A 186 20.34 -6.35 -1.50
N GLY A 187 21.24 -6.54 -2.46
CA GLY A 187 20.93 -7.05 -3.79
C GLY A 187 20.60 -5.97 -4.82
N THR A 188 20.26 -6.40 -6.02
CA THR A 188 20.02 -5.53 -7.18
C THR A 188 18.74 -5.87 -7.96
N ASN A 189 18.33 -7.15 -7.99
CA ASN A 189 17.23 -7.63 -8.84
C ASN A 189 16.26 -8.48 -8.01
N ALA A 190 15.45 -7.81 -7.20
CA ALA A 190 14.41 -8.48 -6.43
C ALA A 190 13.41 -9.21 -7.35
N THR A 191 13.06 -10.44 -6.98
CA THR A 191 12.07 -11.29 -7.64
C THR A 191 11.08 -11.86 -6.63
N SER A 192 9.87 -12.21 -7.09
CA SER A 192 8.79 -12.75 -6.26
C SER A 192 8.11 -13.92 -6.98
N THR A 193 7.17 -14.57 -6.29
CA THR A 193 6.53 -15.84 -6.69
C THR A 193 5.57 -15.75 -7.87
N LYS A 194 5.36 -14.57 -8.46
CA LYS A 194 4.45 -14.27 -9.60
C LYS A 194 2.96 -14.60 -9.37
N GLN A 195 2.61 -15.37 -8.35
CA GLN A 195 1.25 -15.65 -7.92
C GLN A 195 0.56 -14.41 -7.34
N THR A 196 -0.77 -14.43 -7.29
CA THR A 196 -1.52 -13.50 -6.44
C THR A 196 -1.24 -13.81 -4.97
N VAL A 197 -1.10 -12.77 -4.16
CA VAL A 197 -0.83 -12.88 -2.72
C VAL A 197 -2.12 -12.66 -1.93
N ASN A 198 -2.12 -13.06 -0.66
CA ASN A 198 -3.20 -12.83 0.29
C ASN A 198 -2.69 -13.04 1.72
N SER A 199 -3.58 -12.97 2.71
CA SER A 199 -3.24 -13.16 4.13
C SER A 199 -2.58 -14.50 4.46
N SER A 200 -2.93 -15.56 3.75
CA SER A 200 -2.37 -16.90 3.97
C SER A 200 -0.99 -17.10 3.34
N THR A 201 -0.69 -16.41 2.23
CA THR A 201 0.60 -16.53 1.54
C THR A 201 1.61 -15.48 1.98
N GLY A 202 1.13 -14.32 2.44
CA GLY A 202 1.93 -13.11 2.58
C GLY A 202 2.50 -12.63 1.25
N LEU A 203 3.33 -11.60 1.33
CA LEU A 203 4.19 -11.15 0.24
C LEU A 203 5.62 -11.55 0.53
N VAL A 204 6.26 -12.26 -0.41
CA VAL A 204 7.68 -12.60 -0.34
C VAL A 204 8.38 -12.07 -1.58
N ALA A 205 9.53 -11.42 -1.41
CA ALA A 205 10.47 -11.24 -2.50
C ALA A 205 11.88 -11.59 -2.01
N ALA A 206 12.74 -11.99 -2.94
CA ALA A 206 14.12 -12.25 -2.66
C ALA A 206 15.00 -11.51 -3.67
N ASP A 207 16.12 -11.02 -3.19
CA ASP A 207 17.19 -10.48 -4.01
C ASP A 207 18.45 -11.32 -3.79
N SER A 208 19.46 -11.12 -4.62
CA SER A 208 20.74 -11.81 -4.50
C SER A 208 21.90 -10.86 -4.69
N ASP A 209 22.97 -11.13 -3.96
CA ASP A 209 24.31 -10.62 -4.23
C ASP A 209 25.26 -11.82 -4.39
N THR A 210 26.54 -11.57 -4.60
CA THR A 210 27.58 -12.55 -4.91
C THR A 210 27.56 -13.73 -3.92
N GLY A 211 26.93 -14.83 -4.34
CA GLY A 211 26.83 -16.08 -3.60
C GLY A 211 25.80 -16.12 -2.46
N GLN A 212 24.95 -15.10 -2.29
CA GLN A 212 23.96 -15.01 -1.21
C GLN A 212 22.57 -14.58 -1.72
N ILE A 213 21.52 -15.14 -1.11
CA ILE A 213 20.12 -14.79 -1.37
C ILE A 213 19.56 -14.15 -0.11
N PHE A 214 18.92 -12.99 -0.28
CA PHE A 214 18.30 -12.19 0.77
C PHE A 214 16.78 -12.19 0.57
N PRO A 215 16.04 -13.03 1.30
CA PRO A 215 14.58 -12.99 1.28
C PRO A 215 14.04 -11.95 2.26
N ALA A 216 12.93 -11.32 1.91
CA ALA A 216 12.07 -10.56 2.81
C ALA A 216 10.62 -11.01 2.65
N ARG A 217 9.88 -10.96 3.75
CA ARG A 217 8.47 -11.33 3.83
C ARG A 217 7.70 -10.27 4.62
N ILE A 218 6.51 -9.95 4.14
CA ILE A 218 5.48 -9.22 4.89
C ILE A 218 4.25 -10.12 4.97
N ASP A 219 3.72 -10.28 6.17
CA ASP A 219 2.40 -10.89 6.35
C ASP A 219 1.32 -9.87 5.95
N LEU A 220 0.33 -10.33 5.20
CA LEU A 220 -0.72 -9.49 4.65
C LEU A 220 -1.99 -9.60 5.52
N PRO A 221 -2.77 -8.51 5.65
CA PRO A 221 -4.01 -8.55 6.40
C PRO A 221 -5.05 -9.42 5.70
N SER A 222 -5.89 -10.12 6.47
CA SER A 222 -7.08 -10.78 5.93
C SER A 222 -8.17 -9.77 5.65
N ALA A 223 -9.03 -10.03 4.66
CA ALA A 223 -10.22 -9.21 4.46
C ALA A 223 -11.12 -9.27 5.71
N PRO A 224 -11.71 -8.13 6.14
CA PRO A 224 -12.66 -8.15 7.24
C PRO A 224 -13.85 -9.05 6.88
N ALA A 225 -14.15 -10.01 7.76
CA ALA A 225 -15.30 -10.89 7.59
C ALA A 225 -16.56 -10.03 7.53
N SER A 226 -17.20 -9.96 6.36
CA SER A 226 -18.44 -9.20 6.20
C SER A 226 -19.46 -9.69 7.23
N ALA A 227 -19.83 -8.81 8.17
CA ALA A 227 -20.85 -9.07 9.15
C ALA A 227 -22.15 -9.40 8.41
N THR A 228 -22.54 -10.67 8.41
CA THR A 228 -23.81 -11.12 7.88
C THR A 228 -24.88 -10.57 8.80
N SER A 229 -25.48 -9.45 8.42
CA SER A 229 -26.64 -8.88 9.09
C SER A 229 -27.73 -9.94 9.21
N GLY A 230 -27.92 -10.42 10.44
CA GLY A 230 -28.92 -11.43 10.77
C GLY A 230 -30.31 -10.95 10.36
N VAL A 231 -30.94 -11.69 9.45
CA VAL A 231 -32.36 -11.57 9.14
C VAL A 231 -33.13 -11.83 10.44
N GLY A 232 -33.75 -10.78 10.97
CA GLY A 232 -34.65 -10.86 12.11
C GLY A 232 -35.83 -11.79 11.81
N THR A 233 -35.85 -12.95 12.47
CA THR A 233 -37.01 -13.83 12.49
C THR A 233 -38.02 -13.26 13.48
N ARG A 234 -39.14 -12.75 12.95
CA ARG A 234 -40.32 -12.37 13.74
C ARG A 234 -40.86 -13.62 14.45
N SER A 235 -40.95 -13.54 15.78
CA SER A 235 -41.74 -14.46 16.60
C SER A 235 -43.22 -14.37 16.23
N GLY A 236 -43.80 -15.51 15.82
CA GLY A 236 -45.23 -15.74 15.74
C GLY A 236 -45.60 -16.92 16.62
N SER A 237 -46.43 -16.66 17.62
CA SER A 237 -47.00 -17.59 18.60
C SER A 237 -47.86 -18.70 17.98
N GLY A 238 -47.74 -19.94 18.49
CA GLY A 238 -48.66 -21.06 18.23
C GLY A 238 -50.05 -20.88 18.88
N PRO A 239 -51.01 -21.85 18.74
CA PRO A 239 -50.83 -23.22 19.24
C PRO A 239 -51.51 -24.42 18.46
N THR A 240 -50.98 -25.63 18.70
CA THR A 240 -51.57 -27.02 18.80
C THR A 240 -52.80 -27.43 17.94
N GLY A 241 -52.95 -28.56 17.22
CA GLY A 241 -52.30 -29.89 16.96
C GLY A 241 -53.33 -30.76 16.15
N PRO A 242 -53.30 -32.11 15.99
CA PRO A 242 -52.21 -33.08 15.80
C PRO A 242 -52.32 -33.98 14.51
N ALA A 243 -51.18 -34.64 14.19
CA ALA A 243 -50.92 -35.98 13.60
C ALA A 243 -51.58 -36.51 12.29
N SER A 244 -50.71 -36.86 11.32
CA SER A 244 -50.60 -38.10 10.49
C SER A 244 -49.86 -37.75 9.18
N GLY A 245 -48.85 -38.43 8.62
CA GLY A 245 -48.03 -39.58 8.92
C GLY A 245 -47.10 -39.86 7.70
N LEU A 246 -46.04 -40.65 7.92
CA LEU A 246 -45.24 -41.44 6.95
C LEU A 246 -44.03 -40.83 6.20
N GLY A 247 -42.90 -41.56 6.30
CA GLY A 247 -41.68 -41.56 5.44
C GLY A 247 -40.40 -41.12 6.16
N LEU A 248 -39.63 -41.97 6.86
CA LEU A 248 -38.49 -42.81 6.37
C LEU A 248 -37.58 -42.05 5.39
N GLU A 249 -36.25 -41.94 5.47
CA GLU A 249 -35.13 -42.43 6.30
C GLU A 249 -33.94 -41.54 5.83
N GLU A 250 -32.98 -41.03 6.62
CA GLU A 250 -31.72 -41.70 6.94
C GLU A 250 -30.80 -40.80 7.81
N ARG A 251 -30.27 -41.44 8.85
CA ARG A 251 -29.03 -41.19 9.63
C ARG A 251 -28.13 -39.99 9.26
N ARG A 252 -28.02 -39.04 10.20
CA ARG A 252 -26.76 -38.36 10.54
C ARG A 252 -26.40 -38.61 12.01
N LEU A 253 -25.19 -39.14 12.23
CA LEU A 253 -24.58 -39.24 13.55
C LEU A 253 -24.42 -37.85 14.16
N ARG A 254 -24.92 -37.70 15.38
CA ARG A 254 -24.60 -36.61 16.30
C ARG A 254 -23.38 -37.03 17.12
N VAL A 255 -22.35 -36.19 17.15
CA VAL A 255 -21.49 -36.05 18.33
C VAL A 255 -21.61 -34.60 18.73
N GLY A 256 -22.16 -34.39 19.93
CA GLY A 256 -22.50 -33.08 20.46
C GLY A 256 -21.29 -32.34 20.98
N VAL A 257 -21.33 -31.02 20.85
CA VAL A 257 -20.66 -30.09 21.75
C VAL A 257 -21.66 -28.99 22.07
N GLU A 258 -21.91 -28.81 23.37
CA GLU A 258 -22.80 -27.81 23.93
C GLU A 258 -22.39 -26.40 23.49
N ALA A 259 -23.33 -25.68 22.88
CA ALA A 259 -23.27 -24.23 22.78
C ALA A 259 -23.62 -23.64 24.16
N ARG A 260 -22.63 -23.15 24.89
CA ARG A 260 -22.85 -22.18 25.96
C ARG A 260 -22.54 -20.79 25.44
N SER A 261 -23.60 -19.99 25.31
CA SER A 261 -23.53 -18.54 25.23
C SER A 261 -22.95 -18.00 26.54
N ALA A 262 -21.87 -17.23 26.44
CA ALA A 262 -21.38 -16.38 27.52
C ALA A 262 -21.02 -15.02 26.90
N VAL A 263 -21.94 -14.08 27.07
CA VAL A 263 -21.69 -12.65 26.98
C VAL A 263 -20.74 -12.26 28.14
N ALA A 264 -19.82 -11.34 27.84
CA ALA A 264 -18.89 -10.66 28.75
C ALA A 264 -17.60 -11.42 29.14
N ALA A 265 -16.53 -11.13 28.39
CA ALA A 265 -15.14 -11.11 28.88
C ALA A 265 -14.51 -9.84 28.27
N THR A 266 -14.56 -8.69 28.95
CA THR A 266 -13.40 -8.11 29.67
C THR A 266 -12.11 -8.21 28.86
N MET A 267 -11.61 -7.05 28.41
CA MET A 267 -10.25 -6.88 27.93
C MET A 267 -9.25 -7.35 29.00
N ALA A 268 -8.76 -8.57 28.87
CA ALA A 268 -7.59 -9.08 29.59
C ALA A 268 -7.13 -10.36 28.88
N GLY A 269 -6.02 -10.30 28.15
CA GLY A 269 -5.45 -11.53 27.57
C GLY A 269 -4.48 -11.41 26.41
N ALA A 270 -4.07 -10.22 25.96
CA ALA A 270 -2.77 -10.07 25.32
C ALA A 270 -1.78 -9.67 26.42
N SER A 271 -0.74 -10.47 26.64
CA SER A 271 0.37 -9.99 27.46
C SER A 271 0.92 -8.73 26.77
N PRO A 272 1.09 -7.60 27.48
CA PRO A 272 1.82 -6.47 26.93
C PRO A 272 3.20 -7.01 26.54
N LEU A 273 3.71 -6.68 25.37
CA LEU A 273 5.13 -6.87 25.13
C LEU A 273 5.87 -6.10 26.23
N ASP A 274 6.57 -6.82 27.12
CA ASP A 274 7.22 -6.32 28.34
C ASP A 274 8.35 -5.33 27.97
N GLY A 275 7.97 -4.11 27.62
CA GLY A 275 8.86 -3.01 27.33
C GLY A 275 8.80 -1.93 28.39
N THR A 276 9.85 -1.11 28.47
CA THR A 276 9.88 0.06 29.36
C THR A 276 8.94 1.13 28.80
N PRO A 277 8.09 1.79 29.61
CA PRO A 277 7.26 2.89 29.13
C PRO A 277 8.05 3.99 28.44
N THR A 278 7.56 4.46 27.30
CA THR A 278 8.13 5.61 26.60
C THR A 278 7.70 6.89 27.33
N PRO A 279 8.64 7.78 27.70
CA PRO A 279 8.31 9.05 28.33
C PRO A 279 7.34 9.89 27.48
N GLY A 280 6.54 10.72 28.14
CA GLY A 280 5.61 11.62 27.47
C GLY A 280 4.51 10.93 26.67
N PHE A 281 4.27 9.63 26.86
CA PHE A 281 3.20 8.91 26.18
C PHE A 281 1.82 9.42 26.61
N GLU A 282 1.03 9.88 25.66
CA GLU A 282 -0.35 10.34 25.89
C GLU A 282 -1.24 9.99 24.70
N ILE A 283 -2.47 9.56 24.96
CA ILE A 283 -3.48 9.28 23.94
C ILE A 283 -4.22 10.58 23.59
N ILE A 284 -4.16 10.99 22.33
CA ILE A 284 -4.85 12.19 21.81
C ILE A 284 -6.24 11.83 21.29
N TRP A 285 -6.32 10.75 20.51
CA TRP A 285 -7.56 10.15 20.02
C TRP A 285 -7.54 8.65 20.34
N PRO A 286 -8.44 8.15 21.21
CA PRO A 286 -8.48 6.73 21.57
C PRO A 286 -8.52 5.82 20.35
N GLY A 287 -7.56 4.89 20.28
CA GLY A 287 -7.44 3.93 19.17
C GLY A 287 -7.03 4.53 17.82
N ARG A 288 -6.62 5.80 17.76
CA ARG A 288 -6.25 6.45 16.49
C ARG A 288 -4.94 7.23 16.55
N LEU A 289 -4.69 7.94 17.65
CA LEU A 289 -3.54 8.83 17.76
C LEU A 289 -3.01 8.92 19.19
N SER A 290 -1.71 8.74 19.34
CA SER A 290 -0.94 9.05 20.54
C SER A 290 0.24 9.97 20.24
N VAL A 291 0.86 10.50 21.29
CA VAL A 291 2.15 11.22 21.24
C VAL A 291 3.11 10.55 22.22
N SER A 292 4.41 10.66 21.97
CA SER A 292 5.44 10.27 22.94
C SER A 292 6.73 11.05 22.73
N GLU A 293 7.62 11.07 23.72
CA GLU A 293 9.03 11.35 23.46
C GLU A 293 9.62 10.25 22.57
N THR A 294 10.79 10.53 22.00
CA THR A 294 11.54 9.55 21.23
C THR A 294 11.99 8.40 22.13
N PRO A 295 11.59 7.16 21.82
CA PRO A 295 12.11 5.98 22.51
C PRO A 295 13.63 5.93 22.50
N ALA A 296 14.22 5.84 23.70
CA ALA A 296 15.66 5.85 23.92
C ALA A 296 16.34 4.49 23.65
N ASN A 297 15.56 3.42 23.52
CA ASN A 297 16.06 2.06 23.29
C ASN A 297 14.97 1.14 22.73
N ASP A 298 15.38 -0.04 22.26
CA ASP A 298 14.51 -1.06 21.66
C ASP A 298 13.32 -1.45 22.54
N SER A 299 13.52 -1.51 23.87
CA SER A 299 12.47 -1.86 24.82
C SER A 299 11.32 -0.84 24.81
N GLN A 300 11.64 0.45 24.66
CA GLN A 300 10.63 1.51 24.55
C GLN A 300 9.92 1.50 23.18
N TRP A 301 10.62 1.16 22.10
CA TRP A 301 10.00 0.98 20.79
C TRP A 301 8.98 -0.18 20.79
N TRP A 302 9.34 -1.32 21.38
CA TRP A 302 8.44 -2.46 21.53
C TRP A 302 7.27 -2.17 22.48
N TRP A 303 7.51 -1.42 23.56
CA TRP A 303 6.44 -0.97 24.44
C TRP A 303 5.43 -0.11 23.69
N LEU A 304 5.91 0.85 22.89
CA LEU A 304 5.07 1.76 22.11
C LEU A 304 4.24 0.98 21.07
N ARG A 305 4.84 0.01 20.38
CA ARG A 305 4.14 -0.93 19.51
C ARG A 305 3.04 -1.69 20.28
N GLY A 306 3.35 -2.13 21.50
CA GLY A 306 2.42 -2.81 22.41
C GLY A 306 1.26 -1.95 22.89
N GLN A 307 1.36 -0.61 22.83
CA GLN A 307 0.23 0.30 23.08
C GLN A 307 -0.76 0.39 21.89
N GLY A 308 -0.50 -0.34 20.81
CA GLY A 308 -1.35 -0.38 19.62
C GLY A 308 -0.95 0.63 18.55
N ALA A 309 0.14 1.38 18.71
CA ALA A 309 0.68 2.20 17.63
C ALA A 309 1.14 1.28 16.49
N ASN A 310 0.57 1.46 15.30
CA ASN A 310 0.98 0.76 14.07
C ASN A 310 1.92 1.63 13.23
N THR A 311 1.85 2.94 13.40
CA THR A 311 2.54 3.92 12.55
C THR A 311 3.27 4.97 13.39
N ILE A 312 4.44 5.42 12.95
CA ILE A 312 5.21 6.48 13.61
C ILE A 312 5.26 7.76 12.77
N VAL A 313 4.93 8.91 13.37
CA VAL A 313 5.32 10.22 12.84
C VAL A 313 6.57 10.67 13.59
N ASN A 314 7.73 10.69 12.92
CA ASN A 314 9.01 11.03 13.51
C ASN A 314 9.37 12.50 13.28
N LEU A 315 9.49 13.26 14.38
CA LEU A 315 9.84 14.68 14.36
C LEU A 315 11.32 14.94 14.58
N ASP A 316 12.11 13.92 14.92
CA ASP A 316 13.54 14.10 15.08
C ASP A 316 14.26 14.21 13.74
N ALA A 317 15.37 14.94 13.73
CA ALA A 317 16.26 15.02 12.58
C ALA A 317 16.96 13.67 12.28
N VAL A 318 16.93 12.72 13.20
CA VAL A 318 17.49 11.38 13.02
C VAL A 318 16.40 10.45 12.51
N MET A 319 16.71 9.71 11.44
CA MET A 319 15.84 8.64 10.95
C MET A 319 16.14 7.32 11.65
N TYR A 320 15.11 6.63 12.12
CA TYR A 320 15.20 5.32 12.75
C TYR A 320 14.68 4.23 11.80
N ASP A 321 15.20 3.02 11.95
CA ASP A 321 14.63 1.83 11.31
C ASP A 321 13.41 1.37 12.14
N PHE A 322 12.20 1.79 11.76
CA PHE A 322 10.98 1.41 12.45
C PHE A 322 10.49 0.00 12.09
N ALA A 323 10.94 -0.55 10.96
CA ALA A 323 10.51 -1.87 10.50
C ALA A 323 10.99 -2.96 11.48
N GLN A 324 12.16 -2.77 12.10
CA GLN A 324 12.68 -3.71 13.11
C GLN A 324 11.75 -3.85 14.34
N TYR A 325 10.84 -2.89 14.57
CA TYR A 325 9.88 -2.89 15.68
C TYR A 325 8.44 -3.16 15.21
N ALA A 326 8.28 -3.68 13.98
CA ALA A 326 7.00 -4.05 13.38
C ALA A 326 6.00 -2.89 13.25
N PHE A 327 6.47 -1.65 13.11
CA PHE A 327 5.63 -0.55 12.63
C PHE A 327 5.39 -0.71 11.13
N GLU A 328 4.15 -0.52 10.70
CA GLU A 328 3.66 -0.79 9.35
C GLU A 328 3.89 0.38 8.39
N SER A 329 4.01 1.59 8.93
CA SER A 329 4.20 2.83 8.18
C SER A 329 4.92 3.85 9.06
N PHE A 330 5.52 4.86 8.42
CA PHE A 330 6.02 6.03 9.12
C PHE A 330 6.01 7.27 8.24
N LEU A 331 6.01 8.44 8.89
CA LEU A 331 6.22 9.74 8.26
C LEU A 331 7.42 10.39 8.94
N TRP A 332 8.46 10.72 8.17
CA TRP A 332 9.56 11.51 8.67
C TRP A 332 9.34 12.98 8.33
N MET A 333 9.18 13.80 9.36
CA MET A 333 8.96 15.25 9.22
C MET A 333 9.67 15.99 10.36
N PRO A 334 10.98 16.26 10.22
CA PRO A 334 11.73 16.92 11.27
C PRO A 334 11.09 18.25 11.70
N VAL A 335 10.76 18.37 12.99
CA VAL A 335 10.28 19.61 13.62
C VAL A 335 11.03 19.78 14.93
N GLY A 336 12.05 20.64 14.91
CA GLY A 336 12.89 20.91 16.07
C GLY A 336 12.21 21.81 17.10
N ALA A 337 12.87 21.95 18.26
CA ALA A 337 12.41 22.85 19.31
C ALA A 337 12.30 24.29 18.81
N GLY A 338 11.19 24.96 19.13
CA GLY A 338 10.87 26.31 18.72
C GLY A 338 10.45 26.49 17.26
N ALA A 339 10.67 25.50 16.40
CA ALA A 339 10.39 25.58 14.97
C ALA A 339 8.94 25.24 14.64
N ALA A 340 8.40 25.88 13.61
CA ALA A 340 7.13 25.50 13.00
C ALA A 340 7.34 24.54 11.81
N PRO A 341 6.39 23.65 11.49
CA PRO A 341 6.41 22.94 10.21
C PRO A 341 6.22 23.93 9.05
N THR A 342 6.59 23.51 7.85
CA THR A 342 6.20 24.22 6.62
C THR A 342 4.78 23.85 6.19
N ASP A 343 4.12 24.67 5.39
CA ASP A 343 2.76 24.37 4.91
C ASP A 343 2.70 23.05 4.10
N GLU A 344 3.75 22.77 3.32
CA GLU A 344 3.86 21.53 2.55
C GLU A 344 3.98 20.31 3.47
N THR A 345 4.83 20.38 4.50
CA THR A 345 5.01 19.27 5.46
C THR A 345 3.77 19.09 6.35
N ALA A 346 3.11 20.18 6.75
CA ALA A 346 1.84 20.14 7.48
C ALA A 346 0.71 19.51 6.65
N THR A 347 0.63 19.84 5.35
CA THR A 347 -0.35 19.23 4.43
C THR A 347 -0.09 17.73 4.27
N GLY A 348 1.17 17.33 4.08
CA GLY A 348 1.57 15.93 4.03
C GLY A 348 1.22 15.17 5.30
N PHE A 349 1.49 15.77 6.47
CA PHE A 349 1.13 15.23 7.79
C PHE A 349 -0.37 15.05 7.96
N LEU A 350 -1.18 16.05 7.62
CA LEU A 350 -2.64 15.98 7.70
C LEU A 350 -3.19 14.91 6.76
N LYS A 351 -2.66 14.77 5.55
CA LYS A 351 -3.01 13.65 4.65
C LYS A 351 -2.64 12.30 5.26
N PHE A 352 -1.46 12.20 5.87
CA PHE A 352 -0.94 10.98 6.47
C PHE A 352 -1.79 10.49 7.65
N ILE A 353 -2.07 11.36 8.63
CA ILE A 353 -2.85 11.02 9.84
C ILE A 353 -4.30 10.64 9.53
N ARG A 354 -4.88 11.20 8.46
CA ARG A 354 -6.26 10.91 8.05
C ARG A 354 -6.42 9.55 7.40
N SER A 355 -5.37 9.00 6.81
CA SER A 355 -5.44 7.67 6.20
C SER A 355 -5.75 6.63 7.27
N CYS A 356 -6.81 5.83 7.07
CA CYS A 356 -7.14 4.75 8.00
C CYS A 356 -5.99 3.69 8.01
N ASP A 357 -5.25 3.52 6.89
CA ASP A 357 -4.07 2.65 6.80
C ASP A 357 -2.93 3.05 7.76
N ASN A 358 -2.88 4.32 8.18
CA ASN A 358 -1.83 4.83 9.06
C ASN A 358 -2.27 4.89 10.52
N GLN A 359 -3.46 4.39 10.86
CA GLN A 359 -3.99 4.39 12.23
C GLN A 359 -3.81 2.99 12.87
N PRO A 360 -3.51 2.90 14.18
CA PRO A 360 -3.24 4.01 15.09
C PRO A 360 -1.82 4.59 14.90
N ALA A 361 -1.71 5.92 14.84
CA ALA A 361 -0.44 6.63 14.69
C ALA A 361 0.11 7.12 16.03
N ASN A 362 1.43 7.19 16.16
CA ASN A 362 2.11 7.87 17.27
C ASN A 362 3.03 8.99 16.76
N ILE A 363 2.84 10.21 17.25
CA ILE A 363 3.76 11.34 16.98
C ILE A 363 4.90 11.27 18.01
N SER A 364 6.10 10.95 17.53
CA SER A 364 7.32 10.77 18.31
C SER A 364 8.35 11.84 17.97
N GLY A 365 9.00 12.40 18.98
CA GLY A 365 10.11 13.34 18.80
C GLY A 365 10.67 13.81 20.13
N GLY A 366 11.87 14.38 20.17
CA GLY A 366 12.46 14.94 21.39
C GLY A 366 11.88 16.31 21.78
N ALA A 367 11.51 17.13 20.81
CA ALA A 367 10.95 18.47 21.02
C ALA A 367 9.48 18.42 21.46
N GLN A 368 9.21 18.72 22.73
CA GLN A 368 7.85 18.68 23.29
C GLN A 368 6.90 19.70 22.64
N ASP A 369 7.38 20.91 22.39
CA ASP A 369 6.67 22.00 21.72
C ASP A 369 6.40 21.69 20.23
N GLY A 370 7.30 20.96 19.57
CA GLY A 370 7.09 20.43 18.23
C GLY A 370 5.90 19.46 18.16
N ARG A 371 5.85 18.48 19.08
CA ARG A 371 4.71 17.55 19.19
C ARG A 371 3.41 18.29 19.50
N ALA A 372 3.47 19.23 20.44
CA ALA A 372 2.32 20.04 20.85
C ALA A 372 1.77 20.92 19.71
N THR A 373 2.64 21.49 18.88
CA THR A 373 2.25 22.29 17.71
C THR A 373 1.47 21.45 16.69
N LEU A 374 1.89 20.21 16.43
CA LEU A 374 1.16 19.32 15.52
C LEU A 374 -0.17 18.86 16.10
N VAL A 375 -0.28 18.63 17.40
CA VAL A 375 -1.58 18.32 18.01
C VAL A 375 -2.52 19.53 17.94
N ALA A 376 -2.03 20.75 18.18
CA ALA A 376 -2.82 21.96 17.99
C ALA A 376 -3.35 22.06 16.53
N LEU A 377 -2.48 21.82 15.54
CA LEU A 377 -2.89 21.76 14.13
C LEU A 377 -4.00 20.71 13.91
N LEU A 378 -3.88 19.51 14.48
CA LEU A 378 -4.90 18.46 14.34
C LEU A 378 -6.23 18.85 14.98
N ARG A 379 -6.23 19.45 16.18
CA ARG A 379 -7.46 19.93 16.83
C ARG A 379 -8.17 20.98 15.97
N TYR A 380 -7.42 21.90 15.38
CA TYR A 380 -7.97 22.91 14.47
C TYR A 380 -8.49 22.30 13.16
N ALA A 381 -7.63 21.58 12.45
CA ALA A 381 -7.88 21.14 11.08
C ALA A 381 -8.85 19.95 10.99
N ILE A 382 -8.91 19.08 12.01
CA ILE A 382 -9.72 17.85 11.99
C ILE A 382 -10.86 17.94 13.01
N ASP A 383 -10.59 18.31 14.26
CA ASP A 383 -11.65 18.34 15.30
C ASP A 383 -12.52 19.62 15.22
N ALA A 384 -12.22 20.51 14.27
CA ALA A 384 -12.91 21.78 14.05
C ALA A 384 -12.93 22.70 15.29
N TRP A 385 -11.89 22.61 16.12
CA TRP A 385 -11.71 23.54 17.25
C TRP A 385 -11.40 24.94 16.75
N THR A 386 -11.72 25.94 17.58
CA THR A 386 -11.23 27.30 17.35
C THR A 386 -9.70 27.33 17.41
N ILE A 387 -9.06 28.31 16.75
CA ILE A 387 -7.60 28.41 16.80
C ILE A 387 -7.12 28.69 18.23
N GLU A 388 -7.92 29.40 19.02
CA GLU A 388 -7.67 29.66 20.44
C GLU A 388 -7.69 28.38 21.28
N ASP A 389 -8.70 27.52 21.10
CA ASP A 389 -8.78 26.24 21.83
C ASP A 389 -7.65 25.28 21.40
N ALA A 390 -7.32 25.26 20.11
CA ALA A 390 -6.21 24.47 19.57
C ALA A 390 -4.86 24.90 20.15
N LEU A 391 -4.61 26.21 20.24
CA LEU A 391 -3.42 26.77 20.90
C LEU A 391 -3.40 26.44 22.40
N GLY A 392 -4.55 26.45 23.05
CA GLY A 392 -4.70 26.02 24.45
C GLY A 392 -4.32 24.56 24.66
N GLU A 393 -4.72 23.66 23.76
CA GLU A 393 -4.30 22.26 23.79
C GLU A 393 -2.79 22.08 23.55
N GLY A 394 -2.23 22.84 22.60
CA GLY A 394 -0.79 22.89 22.40
C GLY A 394 -0.05 23.32 23.67
N GLN A 395 -0.51 24.37 24.34
CA GLN A 395 0.07 24.80 25.62
C GLN A 395 -0.06 23.72 26.70
N ARG A 396 -1.18 23.02 26.80
CA ARG A 396 -1.36 21.91 27.76
C ARG A 396 -0.33 20.81 27.52
N LEU A 397 -0.18 20.36 26.28
CA LEU A 397 0.78 19.32 25.90
C LEU A 397 2.23 19.76 26.04
N ASN A 398 2.49 21.07 25.95
CA ASN A 398 3.80 21.67 26.22
C ASN A 398 4.03 21.97 27.72
N GLY A 399 3.41 21.17 28.62
CA GLY A 399 3.62 21.30 30.06
C GLY A 399 3.10 22.60 30.66
N GLY A 400 2.12 23.25 30.02
CA GLY A 400 1.57 24.54 30.43
C GLY A 400 2.37 25.75 29.91
N VAL A 401 3.47 25.54 29.19
CA VAL A 401 4.27 26.61 28.57
C VAL A 401 3.70 26.94 27.20
N ALA A 402 3.55 28.23 26.89
CA ALA A 402 3.10 28.66 25.57
C ALA A 402 4.02 28.14 24.47
N LEU A 403 3.47 27.84 23.28
CA LEU A 403 4.25 27.52 22.09
C LEU A 403 5.12 28.72 21.69
N SER A 404 6.17 28.46 20.90
CA SER A 404 7.09 29.53 20.48
C SER A 404 6.35 30.59 19.65
N PRO A 405 6.82 31.86 19.63
CA PRO A 405 6.22 32.89 18.78
C PRO A 405 6.16 32.49 17.31
N GLU A 406 7.13 31.72 16.82
CA GLU A 406 7.16 31.20 15.45
C GLU A 406 6.04 30.18 15.21
N GLN A 407 5.88 29.20 16.11
CA GLN A 407 4.83 28.19 16.04
C GLN A 407 3.43 28.80 16.13
N VAL A 408 3.23 29.75 17.04
CA VAL A 408 1.96 30.48 17.17
C VAL A 408 1.66 31.29 15.91
N THR A 409 2.65 32.03 15.40
CA THR A 409 2.51 32.84 14.18
C THR A 409 2.16 31.96 12.99
N TRP A 410 2.80 30.81 12.87
CA TRP A 410 2.53 29.84 11.82
C TRP A 410 1.11 29.26 11.92
N LEU A 411 0.68 28.80 13.11
CA LEU A 411 -0.68 28.27 13.33
C LEU A 411 -1.76 29.32 13.02
N LEU A 412 -1.54 30.58 13.40
CA LEU A 412 -2.44 31.68 13.06
C LEU A 412 -2.45 31.96 11.54
N GLY A 413 -1.29 31.89 10.89
CA GLY A 413 -1.18 32.00 9.42
C GLY A 413 -1.91 30.89 8.69
N TRP A 414 -1.80 29.65 9.18
CA TRP A 414 -2.57 28.50 8.68
C TRP A 414 -4.08 28.73 8.83
N ALA A 415 -4.53 29.16 10.01
CA ALA A 415 -5.94 29.43 10.29
C ALA A 415 -6.52 30.59 9.46
N ALA A 416 -5.69 31.53 9.00
CA ALA A 416 -6.12 32.60 8.12
C ALA A 416 -6.49 32.12 6.70
N THR A 417 -5.97 30.96 6.27
CA THR A 417 -6.17 30.41 4.93
C THR A 417 -7.00 29.11 4.91
N HIS A 418 -7.18 28.47 6.07
CA HIS A 418 -7.93 27.20 6.21
C HIS A 418 -9.00 27.35 7.27
N VAL A 419 -10.24 26.99 6.95
CA VAL A 419 -11.33 27.00 7.93
C VAL A 419 -11.18 25.85 8.95
N PRO A 420 -11.66 26.01 10.20
CA PRO A 420 -11.67 24.91 11.16
C PRO A 420 -12.37 23.67 10.61
N GLY A 421 -11.78 22.49 10.80
CA GLY A 421 -12.35 21.24 10.30
C GLY A 421 -12.24 21.03 8.78
N SER A 422 -11.47 21.86 8.05
CA SER A 422 -11.29 21.70 6.59
C SER A 422 -10.73 20.34 6.20
N GLU A 423 -10.08 19.64 7.13
CA GLU A 423 -9.45 18.35 6.90
C GLU A 423 -10.21 17.19 7.56
N GLN A 424 -11.48 17.33 7.95
CA GLN A 424 -12.23 16.23 8.54
C GLN A 424 -12.13 14.95 7.70
N PRO A 425 -11.77 13.80 8.30
CA PRO A 425 -11.77 12.54 7.58
C PRO A 425 -13.21 12.18 7.21
N ASN A 426 -13.41 11.70 5.97
CA ASN A 426 -14.60 10.89 5.68
C ASN A 426 -14.56 9.72 6.67
N SER A 427 -15.60 9.59 7.49
CA SER A 427 -15.66 8.64 8.61
C SER A 427 -15.08 7.28 8.23
N CYS A 428 -14.05 6.81 8.96
CA CYS A 428 -13.63 5.40 8.97
C CYS A 428 -14.78 4.61 9.65
N ALA A 429 -15.90 4.44 8.95
CA ALA A 429 -17.03 3.67 9.41
C ALA A 429 -16.69 2.18 9.21
N GLY A 430 -16.37 1.51 10.33
CA GLY A 430 -16.35 0.05 10.49
C GLY A 430 -15.86 -0.76 9.29
N LEU A 431 -14.56 -1.02 9.25
CA LEU A 431 -13.99 -2.23 8.64
C LEU A 431 -13.37 -3.08 9.75
#